data_AF-A0A0P9V860-F1
#
_entry.id   AF-A0A0P9V860-F1
#
_cell.length_a   1.000
_cell.length_b   1.000
_cell.length_c   1.000
_cell.angle_alpha   90.00
_cell.angle_beta   90.00
_cell.angle_gamma   90.00
#
_symmetry.space_group_name_H-M   'P 1'
#
loop_
_entity.id
_entity.type
_entity.pdbx_description
1 polymer ?
#
loop_
_entity_poly.entity_id
_entity_poly.type
_entity_poly.pdbx_seq_one_letter_code
_entity_poly.pdbx_strand_id
1 'polypeptide(L)'
;GIGIGLPWGLMDGMAISVVEKERAGMATGIFNAVRVSADGIAIAIAGALLATFIQWGLFDALTGVAPDVVTNAANRAALGDLQNAISLLPGQAELLHQQYATAFRNLLFILSAATVLTAVAVFALLGRVRAHDEPPLEPSDTLDLAGEAK
;
A
#
# COMPACT_ATOMS: atom_id res chain seq x y z
N GLY A 1 -3.12 -10.97 8.08
CA GLY A 1 -4.54 -11.18 7.74
C GLY A 1 -4.66 -11.84 6.38
N ILE A 2 -5.83 -12.37 6.03
CA ILE A 2 -6.07 -13.16 4.80
C ILE A 2 -5.63 -12.39 3.54
N GLY A 3 -5.88 -11.08 3.46
CA GLY A 3 -5.52 -10.26 2.29
C GLY A 3 -4.01 -10.06 2.04
N ILE A 4 -3.18 -10.06 3.09
CA ILE A 4 -1.72 -9.96 2.95
C ILE A 4 -1.11 -11.35 2.77
N GLY A 5 -1.64 -12.37 3.45
CA GLY A 5 -1.05 -13.71 3.43
C GLY A 5 -1.20 -14.46 2.09
N LEU A 6 -2.33 -14.28 1.40
CA LEU A 6 -2.65 -15.02 0.17
C LEU A 6 -1.73 -14.66 -1.01
N PRO A 7 -1.51 -13.38 -1.35
CA PRO A 7 -0.59 -13.01 -2.42
C PRO A 7 0.86 -13.32 -2.06
N TRP A 8 1.22 -13.19 -0.78
CA TRP A 8 2.60 -13.35 -0.32
C TRP A 8 3.04 -14.82 -0.34
N GLY A 9 2.19 -15.73 0.14
CA GLY A 9 2.47 -17.17 0.09
C GLY A 9 2.54 -17.70 -1.34
N LEU A 10 1.73 -17.15 -2.26
CA LEU A 10 1.76 -17.53 -3.67
C LEU A 10 3.06 -17.06 -4.35
N MET A 11 3.45 -15.80 -4.12
CA MET A 11 4.66 -15.22 -4.71
C MET A 11 5.94 -15.89 -4.20
N ASP A 12 6.06 -16.17 -2.90
CA ASP A 12 7.19 -16.93 -2.34
C ASP A 12 7.24 -18.36 -2.91
N GLY A 13 6.08 -18.99 -3.12
CA GLY A 13 5.97 -20.30 -3.78
C GLY A 13 6.45 -20.29 -5.24
N MET A 14 6.11 -19.25 -6.00
CA MET A 14 6.56 -19.12 -7.40
C MET A 14 8.05 -18.75 -7.52
N ALA A 15 8.59 -17.95 -6.61
CA ALA A 15 10.02 -17.57 -6.63
C ALA A 15 10.95 -18.76 -6.38
N ILE A 16 10.52 -19.74 -5.58
CA ILE A 16 11.30 -20.94 -5.27
C ILE A 16 11.20 -22.00 -6.37
N SER A 17 10.15 -21.96 -7.21
CA SER A 17 9.94 -22.96 -8.28
C SER A 17 10.77 -22.75 -9.56
N VAL A 18 11.45 -21.60 -9.72
CA VAL A 18 12.19 -21.23 -10.95
C VAL A 18 13.69 -20.94 -10.76
N VAL A 19 14.26 -21.16 -9.56
CA VAL A 19 15.69 -20.89 -9.28
C VAL A 19 16.41 -22.16 -8.86
N GLU A 20 17.65 -22.35 -9.33
CA GLU A 20 18.55 -23.42 -8.88
C GLU A 20 18.70 -23.39 -7.34
N LYS A 21 18.56 -24.57 -6.70
CA LYS A 21 18.49 -24.72 -5.22
C LYS A 21 19.60 -24.02 -4.44
N GLU A 22 20.75 -23.80 -5.07
CA GLU A 22 21.95 -23.20 -4.45
C GLU A 22 21.86 -21.66 -4.29
N ARG A 23 20.96 -20.97 -5.00
CA ARG A 23 20.82 -19.49 -4.94
C ARG A 23 19.45 -18.98 -4.50
N ALA A 24 18.46 -19.86 -4.33
CA ALA A 24 17.11 -19.49 -3.91
C ALA A 24 17.10 -18.69 -2.58
N GLY A 25 17.97 -19.07 -1.62
CA GLY A 25 18.10 -18.34 -0.35
C GLY A 25 18.60 -16.91 -0.49
N MET A 26 19.50 -16.64 -1.44
CA MET A 26 20.01 -15.28 -1.72
C MET A 26 18.93 -14.39 -2.35
N ALA A 27 18.14 -14.94 -3.28
CA ALA A 27 17.05 -14.20 -3.94
C ALA A 27 15.91 -13.86 -2.96
N THR A 28 15.49 -14.81 -2.13
CA THR A 28 14.49 -14.59 -1.07
C THR A 28 14.99 -13.58 -0.03
N GLY A 29 16.29 -13.59 0.29
CA GLY A 29 16.91 -12.61 1.18
C GLY A 29 16.79 -11.17 0.66
N ILE A 30 17.10 -10.93 -0.61
CA ILE A 30 16.98 -9.60 -1.23
C ILE A 30 15.52 -9.15 -1.26
N PHE A 31 14.59 -10.04 -1.64
CA PHE A 31 13.17 -9.70 -1.70
C PHE A 31 12.62 -9.26 -0.33
N ASN A 32 12.94 -10.01 0.72
CA ASN A 32 12.52 -9.67 2.08
C ASN A 32 13.14 -8.36 2.58
N ALA A 33 14.40 -8.07 2.24
CA ALA A 33 15.06 -6.83 2.64
C ALA A 33 14.44 -5.60 1.95
N VAL A 34 14.18 -5.68 0.64
CA VAL A 34 13.50 -4.61 -0.11
C VAL A 34 12.11 -4.34 0.46
N ARG A 35 11.40 -5.41 0.81
CA ARG A 35 10.05 -5.34 1.39
C ARG A 35 10.03 -4.65 2.75
N VAL A 36 10.88 -5.09 3.69
CA VAL A 36 10.99 -4.44 5.00
C VAL A 36 11.38 -2.96 4.86
N SER A 37 12.27 -2.66 3.90
CA SER A 37 12.67 -1.28 3.61
C SER A 37 11.48 -0.46 3.08
N ALA A 38 10.66 -1.04 2.21
CA ALA A 38 9.44 -0.42 1.70
C ALA A 38 8.40 -0.19 2.81
N ASP A 39 8.22 -1.14 3.73
CA ASP A 39 7.34 -0.99 4.90
C ASP A 39 7.79 0.20 5.78
N GLY A 40 9.11 0.34 6.01
CA GLY A 40 9.68 1.47 6.73
C GLY A 40 9.42 2.81 6.05
N ILE A 41 9.60 2.88 4.73
CA ILE A 41 9.29 4.07 3.92
C ILE A 41 7.79 4.40 4.02
N ALA A 42 6.92 3.39 3.93
CA ALA A 42 5.48 3.59 4.01
C ALA A 42 5.05 4.16 5.38
N ILE A 43 5.62 3.66 6.47
CA ILE A 43 5.37 4.20 7.83
C ILE A 43 5.86 5.65 7.94
N ALA A 44 7.04 5.96 7.41
CA ALA A 44 7.58 7.32 7.43
C ALA A 44 6.69 8.31 6.66
N ILE A 45 6.23 7.91 5.46
CA ILE A 45 5.31 8.72 4.65
C ILE A 45 3.96 8.90 5.38
N ALA A 46 3.41 7.82 5.96
CA ALA A 46 2.16 7.88 6.70
C ALA A 46 2.24 8.84 7.91
N GLY A 47 3.34 8.79 8.67
CA GLY A 47 3.60 9.70 9.77
C GLY A 47 3.76 11.15 9.32
N ALA A 48 4.49 11.40 8.22
CA ALA A 48 4.65 12.74 7.67
C ALA A 48 3.33 13.33 7.16
N LEU A 49 2.50 12.54 6.48
CA LEU A 49 1.16 12.96 6.04
C LEU A 49 0.24 13.25 7.23
N LEU A 50 0.26 12.39 8.25
CA LEU A 50 -0.52 12.59 9.46
C LEU A 50 -0.14 13.90 10.17
N ALA A 51 1.17 14.14 10.36
CA ALA A 51 1.67 15.39 10.93
C ALA A 51 1.22 16.61 10.13
N THR A 52 1.34 16.55 8.80
CA THR A 52 0.95 17.63 7.89
C THR A 52 -0.55 17.94 8.01
N PHE A 53 -1.41 16.93 8.04
CA PHE A 53 -2.86 17.13 8.18
C PHE A 53 -3.25 17.70 9.54
N ILE A 54 -2.61 17.26 10.61
CA ILE A 54 -2.83 17.82 11.96
C ILE A 54 -2.37 19.28 11.99
N GLN A 55 -1.20 19.59 11.42
CA GLN A 55 -0.70 20.97 11.32
C GLN A 55 -1.70 21.87 10.61
N TRP A 56 -2.19 21.47 9.43
CA TRP A 56 -3.17 22.26 8.68
C TRP A 56 -4.45 22.51 9.47
N GLY A 57 -5.00 21.48 10.13
CA GLY A 57 -6.20 21.64 10.96
C GLY A 57 -5.98 22.54 12.17
N LEU A 58 -4.80 22.51 12.78
CA LEU A 58 -4.46 23.39 13.90
C LEU A 58 -4.19 24.83 13.45
N PHE A 59 -3.48 25.03 12.34
CA PHE A 59 -3.19 26.38 11.82
C PHE A 59 -4.47 27.12 11.42
N ASP A 60 -5.44 26.41 10.86
CA ASP A 60 -6.75 26.98 10.51
C ASP A 60 -7.56 27.39 11.76
N ALA A 61 -7.47 26.59 12.84
CA ALA A 61 -8.27 26.80 14.04
C ALA A 61 -7.60 27.68 15.12
N LEU A 62 -6.27 27.84 15.09
CA LEU A 62 -5.51 28.58 16.11
C LEU A 62 -4.86 29.83 15.49
N THR A 63 -5.52 30.98 15.62
CA THR A 63 -5.04 32.26 15.07
C THR A 63 -4.19 33.10 16.04
N GLY A 64 -3.68 32.53 17.12
CA GLY A 64 -2.94 33.26 18.16
C GLY A 64 -1.81 32.47 18.83
N VAL A 65 -1.51 31.27 18.32
CA VAL A 65 -0.41 30.43 18.81
C VAL A 65 0.76 30.55 17.83
N ALA A 66 1.98 30.59 18.37
CA ALA A 66 3.17 30.68 17.55
C ALA A 66 3.30 29.44 16.62
N PRO A 67 3.65 29.62 15.33
CA PRO A 67 3.66 28.51 14.35
C PRO A 67 4.56 27.34 14.71
N ASP A 68 5.66 27.59 15.41
CA ASP A 68 6.60 26.60 15.91
C ASP A 68 5.97 25.68 16.96
N VAL A 69 5.16 26.23 17.87
CA VAL A 69 4.43 25.48 18.88
C VAL A 69 3.39 24.57 18.24
N VAL A 70 2.66 25.07 17.25
CA VAL A 70 1.69 24.28 16.47
C VAL A 70 2.38 23.13 15.73
N THR A 71 3.50 23.43 15.07
CA THR A 71 4.30 22.44 14.33
C THR A 71 4.82 21.34 15.27
N ASN A 72 5.35 21.72 16.44
CA ASN A 72 5.85 20.78 17.44
C ASN A 72 4.73 19.92 18.06
N ALA A 73 3.60 20.52 18.39
CA ALA A 73 2.44 19.79 18.94
C ALA A 73 1.91 18.78 17.92
N ALA A 74 1.79 19.17 16.65
CA ALA A 74 1.31 18.29 15.59
C ALA A 74 2.29 17.14 15.29
N ASN A 75 3.60 17.40 15.28
CA ASN A 75 4.62 16.36 15.11
C ASN A 75 4.57 15.33 16.26
N ARG A 76 4.42 15.79 17.51
CA ARG A 76 4.27 14.91 18.68
C ARG A 76 2.98 14.10 18.61
N ALA A 77 1.87 14.74 18.24
CA ALA A 77 0.60 14.06 18.06
C ALA A 77 0.68 12.98 16.96
N ALA A 78 1.36 13.24 15.85
CA ALA A 78 1.57 12.27 14.77
C ALA A 78 2.42 11.06 15.19
N LEU A 79 3.32 11.24 16.17
CA LEU A 79 4.09 10.15 16.80
C LEU A 79 3.30 9.40 17.89
N GLY A 80 2.05 9.77 18.14
CA GLY A 80 1.20 9.19 19.19
C GLY A 80 1.40 9.78 20.58
N ASP A 81 2.26 10.78 20.73
CA ASP A 81 2.54 11.45 21.99
C ASP A 81 1.56 12.62 22.22
N LEU A 82 0.29 12.27 22.40
CA LEU A 82 -0.78 13.26 22.59
C LEU A 82 -0.63 14.01 23.92
N GLN A 83 -0.09 13.38 24.96
CA GLN A 83 0.07 14.03 26.27
C GLN A 83 1.03 15.23 26.18
N ASN A 84 2.19 15.04 25.55
CA ASN A 84 3.15 16.12 25.36
C ASN A 84 2.74 17.12 24.27
N ALA A 85 1.79 16.78 23.40
CA ALA A 85 1.20 17.72 22.45
C ALA A 85 0.14 18.62 23.12
N ILE A 86 -0.68 18.07 24.01
CA ILE A 86 -1.68 18.83 24.78
C ILE A 86 -1.02 19.82 25.73
N SER A 87 0.11 19.44 26.35
CA SER A 87 0.84 20.35 27.25
C SER A 87 1.40 21.58 26.54
N LEU A 88 1.64 21.50 25.22
CA LEU A 88 2.06 22.63 24.38
C LEU A 88 0.88 23.55 23.97
N LEU A 89 -0.36 23.05 24.07
CA LEU A 89 -1.60 23.74 23.68
C LEU A 89 -2.62 23.73 24.83
N PRO A 90 -2.31 24.40 25.95
CA PRO A 90 -3.15 24.36 27.15
C PRO A 90 -4.53 24.96 26.86
N GLY A 91 -5.57 24.17 27.11
CA GLY A 91 -6.96 24.55 26.85
C GLY A 91 -7.48 24.21 25.44
N GLN A 92 -6.67 23.64 24.55
CA GLN A 92 -7.09 23.19 23.21
C GLN A 92 -7.00 21.67 23.04
N ALA A 93 -7.05 20.90 24.14
CA ALA A 93 -6.97 19.43 24.10
C ALA A 93 -8.05 18.80 23.21
N GLU A 94 -9.30 19.25 23.36
CA GLU A 94 -10.44 18.74 22.57
C GLU A 94 -10.27 19.03 21.07
N LEU A 95 -9.82 20.24 20.74
CA LEU A 95 -9.53 20.63 19.37
C LEU A 95 -8.42 19.76 18.77
N LEU A 96 -7.34 19.53 19.51
CA LEU A 96 -6.24 18.66 19.07
C LEU A 96 -6.73 17.22 18.83
N HIS A 97 -7.57 16.67 19.71
CA HIS A 97 -8.15 15.33 19.54
C HIS A 97 -9.03 15.24 18.29
N GLN A 98 -9.88 16.25 18.05
CA GLN A 98 -10.75 16.30 16.87
C GLN A 98 -9.96 16.41 15.57
N GLN A 99 -8.92 17.25 15.55
CA GLN A 99 -8.05 17.40 14.38
C GLN A 99 -7.19 16.16 14.14
N TYR A 100 -6.69 15.53 15.20
CA TYR A 100 -6.01 14.23 15.12
C TYR A 100 -6.91 13.16 14.50
N ALA A 101 -8.15 13.01 14.99
CA ALA A 101 -9.09 12.02 14.47
C ALA A 101 -9.46 12.27 13.00
N THR A 102 -9.64 13.54 12.62
CA THR A 102 -9.93 13.93 11.24
C THR A 102 -8.76 13.67 10.31
N ALA A 103 -7.54 14.02 10.73
CA ALA A 103 -6.31 13.74 10.00
C ALA A 103 -6.10 12.22 9.82
N PHE A 104 -6.35 11.43 10.87
CA PHE A 104 -6.26 9.98 10.82
C PHE A 104 -7.27 9.37 9.85
N ARG A 105 -8.52 9.86 9.86
CA ARG A 105 -9.55 9.45 8.90
C ARG A 105 -9.12 9.74 7.46
N ASN A 106 -8.59 10.94 7.19
CA ASN A 106 -8.10 11.30 5.85
C ASN A 106 -6.95 10.40 5.41
N LEU A 107 -6.01 10.10 6.30
CA LEU A 107 -4.93 9.16 6.03
C LEU A 107 -5.47 7.76 5.70
N LEU A 108 -6.43 7.25 6.48
CA LEU A 108 -7.06 5.95 6.21
C LEU A 108 -7.79 5.93 4.86
N PHE A 109 -8.44 7.02 4.47
CA PHE A 109 -9.06 7.14 3.14
C PHE A 109 -8.02 7.09 2.02
N ILE A 110 -6.90 7.80 2.15
CA ILE A 110 -5.81 7.76 1.18
C ILE A 110 -5.22 6.35 1.07
N LEU A 111 -4.96 5.69 2.20
CA LEU A 111 -4.43 4.32 2.22
C LEU A 111 -5.44 3.32 1.64
N SER A 112 -6.73 3.51 1.91
CA SER A 112 -7.80 2.70 1.31
C SER A 112 -7.85 2.88 -0.20
N ALA A 113 -7.82 4.11 -0.69
CA ALA A 113 -7.79 4.40 -2.12
C ALA A 113 -6.54 3.80 -2.80
N ALA A 114 -5.37 3.95 -2.19
CA ALA A 114 -4.13 3.33 -2.67
C ALA A 114 -4.22 1.79 -2.72
N THR A 115 -4.88 1.18 -1.73
CA THR A 115 -5.14 -0.27 -1.70
C THR A 115 -6.04 -0.70 -2.87
N VAL A 116 -7.13 0.04 -3.12
CA VAL A 116 -8.04 -0.21 -4.25
C VAL A 116 -7.31 -0.05 -5.58
N LEU A 117 -6.53 1.02 -5.76
CA LEU A 117 -5.74 1.24 -6.98
C LEU A 117 -4.75 0.10 -7.22
N THR A 118 -4.08 -0.37 -6.16
CA THR A 118 -3.17 -1.52 -6.25
C THR A 118 -3.91 -2.78 -6.65
N ALA A 119 -5.08 -3.05 -6.06
CA ALA A 119 -5.91 -4.19 -6.42
C ALA A 119 -6.35 -4.15 -7.88
N VAL A 120 -6.76 -2.98 -8.38
CA VAL A 120 -7.12 -2.77 -9.80
C VAL A 120 -5.91 -2.99 -10.71
N ALA A 121 -4.75 -2.46 -10.36
CA ALA A 121 -3.52 -2.65 -11.14
C ALA A 121 -3.14 -4.14 -11.21
N VAL A 122 -3.16 -4.84 -10.09
CA VAL A 122 -2.90 -6.30 -10.04
C VAL A 122 -3.91 -7.07 -10.88
N PHE A 123 -5.21 -6.75 -10.77
CA PHE A 123 -6.26 -7.38 -11.56
C PHE A 123 -6.08 -7.15 -13.06
N ALA A 124 -5.76 -5.92 -13.47
CA ALA A 124 -5.54 -5.56 -14.87
C ALA A 124 -4.28 -6.25 -15.45
N LEU A 125 -3.20 -6.33 -14.68
CA LEU A 125 -1.97 -7.01 -15.09
C LEU A 125 -2.17 -8.52 -15.23
N LEU A 126 -2.82 -9.16 -14.26
CA LEU A 126 -3.16 -10.59 -14.32
C LEU A 126 -4.15 -10.91 -15.45
N GLY A 127 -5.14 -10.05 -15.68
CA GLY A 127 -6.11 -10.20 -16.77
C GLY A 127 -5.45 -10.15 -18.16
N ARG A 128 -4.39 -9.35 -18.33
CA ARG A 128 -3.62 -9.28 -19.58
C ARG A 128 -2.75 -10.51 -19.83
N VAL A 129 -2.19 -11.13 -18.79
CA VAL A 129 -1.39 -12.37 -18.92
C VAL A 129 -2.28 -13.51 -19.41
N ARG A 130 -3.49 -13.65 -18.85
CA ARG A 130 -4.47 -14.68 -19.27
C ARG A 130 -4.90 -14.57 -20.74
N ALA A 131 -5.00 -13.35 -21.28
CA ALA A 131 -5.38 -13.13 -22.67
C ALA A 131 -4.29 -13.56 -23.68
N HIS A 132 -3.04 -13.74 -23.24
CA HIS A 132 -1.95 -14.19 -24.09
C HIS A 132 -1.80 -15.74 -24.11
N ASP A 133 -2.45 -16.44 -23.18
CA ASP A 133 -2.40 -17.91 -23.06
C ASP A 133 -3.58 -18.62 -23.77
N GLU A 134 -4.45 -17.90 -24.46
CA GLU A 134 -5.56 -18.49 -25.24
C GLU A 134 -5.03 -18.91 -26.63
N PRO A 135 -4.84 -20.21 -26.92
CA PRO A 135 -4.34 -20.64 -28.22
C PRO A 135 -5.42 -20.36 -29.30
N PRO A 136 -5.03 -19.96 -30.53
CA PRO A 136 -5.99 -19.84 -31.62
C PRO A 136 -6.73 -21.17 -31.78
N LEU A 137 -8.06 -21.12 -31.80
CA LEU A 137 -8.89 -22.26 -32.20
C LEU A 137 -8.42 -22.68 -33.60
N GLU A 138 -7.68 -23.79 -33.70
CA GLU A 138 -7.42 -24.40 -34.99
C GLU A 138 -8.78 -24.77 -35.61
N PRO A 139 -9.07 -24.32 -36.84
CA PRO A 139 -10.20 -24.84 -37.58
C PRO A 139 -9.96 -26.34 -37.73
N SER A 140 -10.89 -27.14 -37.22
CA SER A 140 -10.94 -28.55 -37.59
C SER A 140 -11.15 -28.60 -39.10
N ASP A 141 -10.12 -29.02 -39.84
CA ASP A 141 -10.21 -29.38 -41.26
C ASP A 141 -11.12 -30.62 -41.37
N THR A 142 -12.43 -30.38 -41.28
CA THR A 142 -13.45 -31.27 -41.81
C THR A 142 -13.47 -31.08 -43.32
N LEU A 143 -12.52 -31.69 -44.05
CA LEU A 143 -12.61 -31.92 -45.49
C LEU A 143 -11.48 -32.85 -45.95
N ASP A 144 -11.68 -34.16 -45.85
CA ASP A 144 -11.45 -35.03 -47.02
C ASP A 144 -12.22 -36.36 -46.90
N LEU A 145 -13.51 -36.31 -47.23
CA LEU A 145 -14.24 -37.46 -47.76
C LEU A 145 -14.35 -37.25 -49.27
N ALA A 146 -13.36 -37.65 -50.07
CA ALA A 146 -13.54 -38.15 -51.44
C ALA A 146 -12.21 -38.46 -52.16
N GLY A 147 -12.01 -39.72 -52.56
CA GLY A 147 -11.07 -40.13 -53.60
C GLY A 147 -9.77 -40.74 -53.06
N GLU A 148 -9.22 -41.83 -53.57
CA GLU A 148 -9.54 -42.62 -54.75
C GLU A 148 -9.17 -44.09 -54.51
N ALA A 149 -9.95 -44.95 -55.14
CA ALA A 149 -9.60 -46.33 -55.40
C ALA A 149 -8.40 -46.40 -56.35
N LYS A 150 -7.34 -47.13 -55.96
CA LYS A 150 -6.67 -48.09 -56.85
C LYS A 150 -5.81 -49.08 -56.07
#